data_AF-R9LVV2-F1
#
_entry.id   AF-R9LVV2-F1
#
_cell.length_a   1.000
_cell.length_b   1.000
_cell.length_c   1.000
_cell.angle_alpha   90.00
_cell.angle_beta   90.00
_cell.angle_gamma   90.00
#
_symmetry.space_group_name_H-M   'P 1'
#
loop_
_entity.id
_entity.type
_entity.pdbx_description
1 polymer ?
#
loop_
_entity_poly.entity_id
_entity_poly.type
_entity_poly.pdbx_seq_one_letter_code
_entity_poly.pdbx_strand_id
1 'polypeptide(L)'
;MKLLEENNRQGQAQDLSLLMFYMDGMTRQFEAVSQELQEVRQQLAQAQESPAKKAIGRMVEALGHKVEQAREALDDLRERITDCAKNAVENFKEAGVTALDKAVSAIEVKNVLESLQEKISGMIADTKQNIEKVESIGHELRSVGGHLKNAGRTLTGKEAQTVDGGQEGRFQSVVLAPMRTTQKLLSGMNNATLAAIGGMESLELSAEAAREARTERQAEKKPSIRQALAEKRAEAAAQPAPAQDKEHKAPEAAL
;
A
#
# COMPACT_ATOMS: atom_id res chain seq x y z
N MET A 1 10.83 11.08 7.35
CA MET A 1 10.91 12.02 6.21
C MET A 1 12.06 13.00 6.30
N LYS A 2 12.18 13.80 7.39
CA LYS A 2 13.24 14.80 7.56
C LYS A 2 14.67 14.35 7.18
N LEU A 3 15.07 13.15 7.59
CA LEU A 3 16.39 12.59 7.27
C LEU A 3 16.63 12.41 5.75
N LEU A 4 15.60 12.09 4.97
CA LEU A 4 15.70 12.00 3.50
C LEU A 4 15.83 13.40 2.87
N GLU A 5 15.03 14.35 3.35
CA GLU A 5 15.03 15.74 2.88
C GLU A 5 16.38 16.42 3.11
N GLU A 6 16.96 16.25 4.30
CA GLU A 6 18.28 16.78 4.67
C GLU A 6 19.43 16.18 3.83
N ASN A 7 19.19 15.07 3.14
CA ASN A 7 20.17 14.37 2.31
C ASN A 7 19.91 14.50 0.80
N ASN A 8 19.18 15.54 0.37
CA ASN A 8 18.82 15.79 -1.03
C ASN A 8 17.94 14.69 -1.65
N ARG A 9 17.10 14.01 -0.86
CA ARG A 9 16.20 12.92 -1.32
C ARG A 9 14.73 13.32 -1.15
N GLN A 10 14.38 14.53 -1.57
CA GLN A 10 13.03 15.08 -1.43
C GLN A 10 11.97 14.26 -2.18
N GLY A 11 12.28 13.76 -3.38
CA GLY A 11 11.38 12.89 -4.14
C GLY A 11 10.99 11.64 -3.36
N GLN A 12 11.97 10.96 -2.79
CA GLN A 12 11.73 9.76 -1.98
C GLN A 12 10.92 10.01 -0.71
N ALA A 13 11.14 11.16 -0.06
CA ALA A 13 10.36 11.57 1.09
C ALA A 13 8.89 11.80 0.70
N GLN A 14 8.65 12.39 -0.48
CA GLN A 14 7.31 12.58 -1.04
C GLN A 14 6.66 11.25 -1.40
N ASP A 15 7.36 10.37 -2.11
CA ASP A 15 6.83 9.05 -2.51
C ASP A 15 6.44 8.21 -1.30
N LEU A 16 7.30 8.16 -0.27
CA LEU A 16 7.01 7.43 0.97
C LEU A 16 5.84 8.07 1.75
N SER A 17 5.72 9.41 1.72
CA SER A 17 4.60 10.10 2.38
C SER A 17 3.29 9.82 1.67
N LEU A 18 3.32 9.78 0.34
CA LEU A 18 2.16 9.45 -0.49
C LEU A 18 1.73 7.99 -0.31
N LEU A 19 2.69 7.06 -0.19
CA LEU A 19 2.42 5.67 0.17
C LEU A 19 1.67 5.59 1.51
N MET A 20 2.18 6.24 2.56
CA MET A 20 1.52 6.26 3.87
C MET A 20 0.10 6.82 3.80
N PHE A 21 -0.09 7.90 3.02
CA PHE A 21 -1.40 8.49 2.78
C PHE A 21 -2.38 7.50 2.14
N TYR A 22 -1.95 6.75 1.10
CA TYR A 22 -2.79 5.73 0.48
C TYR A 22 -3.12 4.59 1.44
N MET A 23 -2.15 4.12 2.25
CA MET A 23 -2.36 3.06 3.24
C MET A 23 -3.39 3.47 4.31
N ASP A 24 -3.32 4.72 4.79
CA ASP A 24 -4.31 5.26 5.72
C ASP A 24 -5.70 5.35 5.10
N GLY A 25 -5.78 5.75 3.82
CA GLY A 25 -7.02 5.72 3.05
C GLY A 25 -7.61 4.31 2.94
N MET A 26 -6.79 3.31 2.60
CA MET A 26 -7.21 1.90 2.49
C MET A 26 -7.71 1.35 3.83
N THR A 27 -7.07 1.72 4.95
CA THR A 27 -7.51 1.28 6.29
C THR A 27 -8.91 1.77 6.63
N ARG A 28 -9.17 3.05 6.40
CA ARG A 28 -10.51 3.63 6.61
C ARG A 28 -11.55 2.98 5.70
N GLN A 29 -11.18 2.66 4.47
CA GLN A 29 -12.07 1.96 3.53
C GLN A 29 -12.35 0.51 3.98
N PHE A 30 -11.36 -0.21 4.51
CA PHE A 30 -11.58 -1.54 5.09
C PHE A 30 -12.50 -1.48 6.31
N GLU A 31 -12.33 -0.50 7.20
CA GLU A 31 -13.23 -0.29 8.33
C GLU A 31 -14.67 -0.01 7.86
N ALA A 32 -14.83 0.84 6.85
CA ALA A 32 -16.14 1.11 6.25
C ALA A 32 -16.76 -0.15 5.62
N VAL A 33 -15.98 -0.95 4.87
CA VAL A 33 -16.46 -2.24 4.34
C VAL A 33 -16.92 -3.16 5.47
N SER A 34 -16.15 -3.28 6.55
CA SER A 34 -16.53 -4.09 7.71
C SER A 34 -17.84 -3.63 8.36
N GLN A 35 -18.09 -2.32 8.43
CA GLN A 35 -19.36 -1.76 8.90
C GLN A 35 -20.52 -2.12 7.98
N GLU A 36 -20.39 -1.95 6.66
CA GLU A 36 -21.41 -2.32 5.69
C GLU A 36 -21.74 -3.84 5.76
N LEU A 37 -20.72 -4.69 5.91
CA LEU A 37 -20.92 -6.14 6.10
C LEU A 37 -21.63 -6.46 7.42
N GLN A 38 -21.35 -5.71 8.49
CA GLN A 38 -22.05 -5.85 9.76
C GLN A 38 -23.52 -5.44 9.64
N GLU A 39 -23.83 -4.38 8.89
CA GLU A 39 -25.20 -3.98 8.60
C GLU A 39 -25.96 -5.09 7.88
N VAL A 40 -25.37 -5.71 6.84
CA VAL A 40 -25.98 -6.86 6.17
C VAL A 40 -26.25 -8.00 7.16
N ARG A 41 -25.30 -8.33 8.05
CA ARG A 41 -25.49 -9.38 9.07
C ARG A 41 -26.65 -9.06 10.00
N GLN A 42 -26.79 -7.79 10.43
CA GLN A 42 -27.88 -7.37 11.30
C GLN A 42 -29.24 -7.50 10.60
N GLN A 43 -29.32 -7.10 9.33
CA GLN A 43 -30.53 -7.23 8.53
C GLN A 43 -30.91 -8.70 8.28
N LEU A 44 -29.91 -9.56 8.02
CA LEU A 44 -30.13 -11.00 7.91
C LEU A 44 -30.62 -11.59 9.24
N ALA A 45 -30.09 -11.17 10.38
CA ALA A 45 -30.50 -11.66 11.69
C ALA A 45 -32.00 -11.42 11.97
N GLN A 46 -32.54 -10.28 11.52
CA GLN A 46 -33.95 -9.93 11.65
C GLN A 46 -34.86 -10.65 10.63
N ALA A 47 -34.29 -11.23 9.58
CA ALA A 47 -35.03 -11.93 8.54
C ALA A 47 -35.45 -13.34 8.97
N GLN A 48 -36.60 -13.80 8.44
CA GLN A 48 -37.08 -15.15 8.63
C GLN A 48 -36.07 -16.18 8.09
N GLU A 49 -35.89 -17.28 8.82
CA GLU A 49 -35.01 -18.37 8.42
C GLU A 49 -35.43 -18.94 7.06
N SER A 50 -34.50 -18.91 6.11
CA SER A 50 -34.70 -19.40 4.75
C SER A 50 -33.38 -19.85 4.13
N PRO A 51 -33.41 -20.72 3.10
CA PRO A 51 -32.22 -21.06 2.32
C PRO A 51 -31.53 -19.82 1.73
N ALA A 52 -32.32 -18.80 1.34
CA ALA A 52 -31.84 -17.51 0.86
C ALA A 52 -31.01 -16.78 1.93
N LYS A 53 -31.54 -16.63 3.15
CA LYS A 53 -30.82 -16.02 4.28
C LYS A 53 -29.48 -16.72 4.52
N LYS A 54 -29.46 -18.06 4.55
CA LYS A 54 -28.24 -18.85 4.76
C LYS A 54 -27.24 -18.69 3.60
N ALA A 55 -27.72 -18.56 2.37
CA ALA A 55 -26.86 -18.32 1.22
C ALA A 55 -26.18 -16.95 1.32
N ILE A 56 -26.94 -15.89 1.61
CA ILE A 56 -26.41 -14.53 1.75
C ILE A 56 -25.46 -14.44 2.96
N GLY A 57 -25.82 -15.07 4.08
CA GLY A 57 -24.96 -15.12 5.28
C GLY A 57 -23.57 -15.68 4.98
N ARG A 58 -23.49 -16.82 4.25
CA ARG A 58 -22.22 -17.41 3.83
C ARG A 58 -21.41 -16.51 2.89
N MET A 59 -22.06 -15.76 2.00
CA MET A 59 -21.38 -14.80 1.12
C MET A 59 -20.74 -13.67 1.93
N VAL A 60 -21.47 -13.13 2.90
CA VAL A 60 -21.03 -12.02 3.76
C VAL A 60 -19.94 -12.47 4.74
N GLU A 61 -20.00 -13.70 5.24
CA GLU A 61 -18.92 -14.31 6.05
C GLU A 61 -17.65 -14.49 5.22
N ALA A 62 -17.76 -15.09 4.03
CA ALA A 62 -16.62 -15.29 3.15
C ALA A 62 -15.95 -13.98 2.75
N LEU A 63 -16.74 -12.94 2.42
CA LEU A 63 -16.22 -11.62 2.11
C LEU A 63 -15.56 -10.98 3.35
N GLY A 64 -16.16 -11.11 4.53
CA GLY A 64 -15.57 -10.63 5.78
C GLY A 64 -14.20 -11.26 6.09
N HIS A 65 -14.03 -12.55 5.85
CA HIS A 65 -12.73 -13.21 6.01
C HIS A 65 -11.66 -12.68 5.05
N LYS A 66 -12.03 -12.38 3.80
CA LYS A 66 -11.10 -11.80 2.82
C LYS A 66 -10.70 -10.37 3.17
N VAL A 67 -11.65 -9.58 3.67
CA VAL A 67 -11.41 -8.22 4.18
C VAL A 67 -10.40 -8.24 5.32
N GLU A 68 -10.56 -9.15 6.29
CA GLU A 68 -9.61 -9.25 7.41
C GLU A 68 -8.21 -9.66 6.95
N GLN A 69 -8.09 -10.66 6.08
CA GLN A 69 -6.79 -11.07 5.52
C GLN A 69 -6.09 -9.98 4.71
N ALA A 70 -6.85 -9.10 4.06
CA ALA A 70 -6.30 -7.98 3.32
C ALA A 70 -5.86 -6.84 4.25
N ARG A 71 -6.60 -6.64 5.36
CA ARG A 71 -6.23 -5.70 6.42
C ARG A 71 -4.96 -6.14 7.14
N GLU A 72 -4.86 -7.41 7.53
CA GLU A 72 -3.65 -7.98 8.15
C GLU A 72 -2.42 -7.74 7.26
N ALA A 73 -2.53 -8.01 5.95
CA ALA A 73 -1.44 -7.75 5.00
C ALA A 73 -1.03 -6.26 4.91
N LEU A 74 -2.01 -5.35 5.05
CA LEU A 74 -1.75 -3.91 5.07
C LEU A 74 -1.06 -3.47 6.37
N ASP A 75 -1.45 -4.04 7.51
CA ASP A 75 -0.84 -3.75 8.81
C ASP A 75 0.59 -4.33 8.91
N ASP A 76 0.81 -5.54 8.41
CA ASP A 76 2.15 -6.12 8.26
C ASP A 76 3.07 -5.23 7.41
N LEU A 77 2.53 -4.65 6.33
CA LEU A 77 3.28 -3.73 5.49
C LEU A 77 3.68 -2.46 6.26
N ARG A 78 2.78 -1.90 7.09
CA ARG A 78 3.10 -0.74 7.94
C ARG A 78 4.22 -1.05 8.92
N GLU A 79 4.16 -2.20 9.56
CA GLU A 79 5.17 -2.63 10.52
C GLU A 79 6.54 -2.74 9.82
N ARG A 80 6.60 -3.40 8.67
CA ARG A 80 7.84 -3.51 7.86
C ARG A 80 8.41 -2.15 7.46
N ILE A 81 7.57 -1.21 7.01
CA ILE A 81 8.02 0.14 6.66
C ILE A 81 8.57 0.86 7.91
N THR A 82 7.89 0.72 9.05
CA THR A 82 8.27 1.36 10.31
C THR A 82 9.61 0.82 10.83
N ASP A 83 9.77 -0.50 10.84
CA ASP A 83 11.01 -1.16 11.25
C ASP A 83 12.18 -0.81 10.34
N CYS A 84 11.96 -0.80 9.02
CA CYS A 84 12.99 -0.38 8.08
C CYS A 84 13.37 1.09 8.27
N ALA A 85 12.40 1.97 8.52
CA ALA A 85 12.69 3.38 8.81
C ALA A 85 13.50 3.55 10.11
N LYS A 86 13.15 2.80 11.17
CA LYS A 86 13.90 2.79 12.44
C LYS A 86 15.33 2.32 12.23
N ASN A 87 15.51 1.17 11.57
CA ASN A 87 16.82 0.61 11.24
C ASN A 87 17.65 1.57 10.38
N ALA A 88 17.02 2.28 9.44
CA ALA A 88 17.70 3.25 8.60
C ALA A 88 18.25 4.44 9.41
N VAL A 89 17.47 4.95 10.37
CA VAL A 89 17.87 6.06 11.25
C VAL A 89 18.98 5.64 12.20
N GLU A 90 18.88 4.46 12.81
CA GLU A 90 19.90 3.94 13.73
C GLU A 90 21.26 3.76 13.02
N ASN A 91 21.24 3.14 11.83
CA ASN A 91 22.45 2.87 11.06
C ASN A 91 22.97 4.09 10.27
N PHE A 92 22.21 5.19 10.20
CA PHE A 92 22.62 6.37 9.45
C PHE A 92 23.91 7.00 9.99
N LYS A 93 24.15 6.96 11.30
CA LYS A 93 25.36 7.54 11.91
C LYS A 93 26.64 6.83 11.43
N GLU A 94 26.56 5.54 11.17
CA GLU A 94 27.71 4.72 10.80
C GLU A 94 27.85 4.55 9.28
N ALA A 95 26.73 4.32 8.58
CA ALA A 95 26.72 4.02 7.14
C ALA A 95 26.21 5.19 6.27
N GLY A 96 25.77 6.29 6.87
CA GLY A 96 25.28 7.49 6.17
C GLY A 96 24.13 7.18 5.21
N VAL A 97 24.12 7.84 4.07
CA VAL A 97 23.10 7.69 3.01
C VAL A 97 22.96 6.23 2.53
N THR A 98 24.01 5.41 2.65
CA THR A 98 23.96 3.98 2.28
C THR A 98 23.00 3.18 3.17
N ALA A 99 22.76 3.61 4.42
CA ALA A 99 21.75 2.99 5.27
C ALA A 99 20.32 3.23 4.73
N LEU A 100 20.06 4.45 4.24
CA LEU A 100 18.77 4.82 3.64
C LEU A 100 18.54 4.06 2.34
N ASP A 101 19.59 3.91 1.53
CA ASP A 101 19.57 3.08 0.35
C ASP A 101 19.16 1.64 0.67
N LYS A 102 19.85 0.99 1.60
CA LYS A 102 19.56 -0.38 1.99
C LYS A 102 18.15 -0.54 2.53
N ALA A 103 17.66 0.43 3.31
CA ALA A 103 16.31 0.40 3.84
C ALA A 103 15.26 0.43 2.72
N VAL A 104 15.40 1.30 1.72
CA VAL A 104 14.47 1.36 0.58
C VAL A 104 14.46 0.04 -0.20
N SER A 105 15.64 -0.55 -0.47
CA SER A 105 15.71 -1.83 -1.20
C SER A 105 15.31 -3.06 -0.38
N ALA A 106 15.33 -2.97 0.96
CA ALA A 106 14.96 -4.09 1.84
C ALA A 106 13.45 -4.19 2.06
N ILE A 107 12.70 -3.10 1.85
CA ILE A 107 11.25 -3.15 1.98
C ILE A 107 10.67 -3.67 0.66
N GLU A 108 10.14 -4.90 0.69
CA GLU A 108 9.39 -5.49 -0.42
C GLU A 108 7.97 -4.88 -0.56
N VAL A 109 7.84 -3.54 -0.51
CA VAL A 109 6.55 -2.84 -0.53
C VAL A 109 5.75 -3.20 -1.77
N LYS A 110 6.41 -3.19 -2.94
CA LYS A 110 5.76 -3.43 -4.23
C LYS A 110 5.08 -4.79 -4.26
N ASN A 111 5.79 -5.85 -3.91
CA ASN A 111 5.25 -7.22 -3.88
C ASN A 111 4.04 -7.34 -2.95
N VAL A 112 4.08 -6.71 -1.78
CA VAL A 112 2.96 -6.73 -0.83
C VAL A 112 1.77 -5.94 -1.38
N LEU A 113 1.99 -4.77 -2.00
CA LEU A 113 0.94 -3.99 -2.63
C LEU A 113 0.32 -4.72 -3.84
N GLU A 114 1.11 -5.42 -4.66
CA GLU A 114 0.61 -6.25 -5.75
C GLU A 114 -0.26 -7.39 -5.22
N SER A 115 0.19 -8.10 -4.18
CA SER A 115 -0.64 -9.11 -3.52
C SER A 115 -1.93 -8.53 -2.94
N LEU A 116 -1.86 -7.34 -2.35
CA LEU A 116 -3.04 -6.64 -1.84
C LEU A 116 -4.00 -6.25 -2.98
N GLN A 117 -3.48 -5.81 -4.11
CA GLN A 117 -4.24 -5.46 -5.32
C GLN A 117 -4.99 -6.67 -5.88
N GLU A 118 -4.33 -7.84 -5.93
CA GLU A 118 -4.95 -9.10 -6.34
C GLU A 118 -6.08 -9.50 -5.38
N LYS A 119 -5.85 -9.43 -4.07
CA LYS A 119 -6.86 -9.73 -3.05
C LYS A 119 -8.07 -8.81 -3.16
N ILE A 120 -7.86 -7.50 -3.31
CA ILE A 120 -8.93 -6.52 -3.48
C ILE A 120 -9.70 -6.77 -4.77
N SER A 121 -9.01 -7.05 -5.88
CA SER A 121 -9.64 -7.38 -7.16
C SER A 121 -10.52 -8.62 -7.07
N GLY A 122 -10.03 -9.65 -6.38
CA GLY A 122 -10.81 -10.84 -6.06
C GLY A 122 -12.07 -10.50 -5.27
N MET A 123 -11.96 -9.69 -4.21
CA MET A 123 -13.12 -9.24 -3.43
C MET A 123 -14.12 -8.42 -4.26
N ILE A 124 -13.67 -7.58 -5.21
CA ILE A 124 -14.55 -6.85 -6.12
C ILE A 124 -15.35 -7.83 -6.99
N ALA A 125 -14.67 -8.84 -7.55
CA ALA A 125 -15.30 -9.87 -8.38
C ALA A 125 -16.33 -10.68 -7.57
N ASP A 126 -15.96 -11.13 -6.37
CA ASP A 126 -16.87 -11.85 -5.49
C ASP A 126 -18.07 -11.00 -5.09
N THR A 127 -17.86 -9.72 -4.78
CA THR A 127 -18.94 -8.81 -4.39
C THR A 127 -19.91 -8.60 -5.54
N LYS A 128 -19.41 -8.46 -6.78
CA LYS A 128 -20.24 -8.40 -8.00
C LYS A 128 -21.11 -9.66 -8.14
N GLN A 129 -20.48 -10.82 -8.09
CA GLN A 129 -21.17 -12.10 -8.20
C GLN A 129 -22.21 -12.30 -7.08
N ASN A 130 -21.87 -11.88 -5.86
CA ASN A 130 -22.78 -11.95 -4.72
C ASN A 130 -23.99 -11.02 -4.92
N ILE A 131 -23.80 -9.79 -5.40
CA ILE A 131 -24.88 -8.86 -5.74
C ILE A 131 -25.83 -9.50 -6.76
N GLU A 132 -25.30 -10.02 -7.87
CA GLU A 132 -26.09 -10.69 -8.93
C GLU A 132 -26.88 -11.88 -8.36
N LYS A 133 -26.26 -12.65 -7.46
CA LYS A 133 -26.91 -13.79 -6.82
C LYS A 133 -28.02 -13.38 -5.85
N VAL A 134 -27.82 -12.30 -5.08
CA VAL A 134 -28.88 -11.73 -4.24
C VAL A 134 -30.04 -11.20 -5.09
N GLU A 135 -29.75 -10.57 -6.23
CA GLU A 135 -30.75 -10.10 -7.18
C GLU A 135 -31.58 -11.25 -7.76
N SER A 136 -30.91 -12.32 -8.21
CA SER A 136 -31.54 -13.54 -8.71
C SER A 136 -32.43 -14.21 -7.65
N ILE A 137 -31.92 -14.42 -6.43
CA ILE A 137 -32.72 -14.97 -5.32
C ILE A 137 -33.96 -14.11 -5.06
N GLY A 138 -33.80 -12.78 -5.04
CA GLY A 138 -34.90 -11.86 -4.82
C GLY A 138 -35.97 -11.94 -5.92
N HIS A 139 -35.54 -12.04 -7.18
CA HIS A 139 -36.43 -12.17 -8.33
C HIS A 139 -37.22 -13.49 -8.31
N GLU A 140 -36.54 -14.62 -8.07
CA GLU A 140 -37.17 -15.94 -7.98
C GLU A 140 -38.22 -16.01 -6.88
N LEU A 141 -37.90 -15.50 -5.68
CA LEU A 141 -38.84 -15.48 -4.56
C LEU A 141 -40.12 -14.69 -4.88
N ARG A 142 -39.99 -13.57 -5.58
CA ARG A 142 -41.15 -12.77 -6.01
C ARG A 142 -41.93 -13.43 -7.13
N SER A 143 -41.25 -14.08 -8.08
CA SER A 143 -41.89 -14.80 -9.17
C SER A 143 -42.75 -15.95 -8.63
N VAL A 144 -42.20 -16.78 -7.73
CA VAL A 144 -42.95 -17.85 -7.06
C VAL A 144 -44.14 -17.28 -6.27
N GLY A 145 -43.94 -16.20 -5.52
CA GLY A 145 -45.04 -15.51 -4.82
C GLY A 145 -46.15 -15.01 -5.75
N GLY A 146 -45.78 -14.48 -6.92
CA GLY A 146 -46.72 -14.06 -7.96
C GLY A 146 -47.52 -15.22 -8.55
N HIS A 147 -46.85 -16.35 -8.82
CA HIS A 147 -47.52 -17.57 -9.30
C HIS A 147 -48.49 -18.13 -8.26
N LEU A 148 -48.11 -18.16 -6.97
CA LEU A 148 -49.01 -18.55 -5.88
C LEU A 148 -50.23 -17.62 -5.78
N LYS A 149 -50.01 -16.30 -5.92
CA LYS A 149 -51.09 -15.31 -5.92
C LYS A 149 -52.04 -15.53 -7.10
N ASN A 150 -51.51 -15.83 -8.29
CA ASN A 150 -52.32 -16.17 -9.46
C ASN A 150 -53.09 -17.47 -9.27
N ALA A 151 -52.46 -18.52 -8.72
CA ALA A 151 -53.14 -19.76 -8.41
C ALA A 151 -54.34 -19.50 -7.48
N GLY A 152 -54.15 -18.69 -6.43
CA GLY A 152 -55.24 -18.26 -5.55
C GLY A 152 -56.33 -17.47 -6.28
N ARG A 153 -55.95 -16.55 -7.19
CA ARG A 153 -56.92 -15.81 -8.02
C ARG A 153 -57.75 -16.75 -8.88
N THR A 154 -57.13 -17.70 -9.57
CA THR A 154 -57.81 -18.71 -10.39
C THR A 154 -58.77 -19.54 -9.55
N LEU A 155 -58.37 -19.95 -8.33
CA LEU A 155 -59.25 -20.66 -7.39
C LEU A 155 -60.46 -19.82 -6.94
N THR A 156 -60.30 -18.50 -6.85
CA THR A 156 -61.40 -17.56 -6.54
C THR A 156 -62.16 -17.06 -7.79
N GLY A 157 -61.92 -17.66 -8.96
CA GLY A 157 -62.59 -17.31 -10.23
C GLY A 157 -62.10 -16.00 -10.88
N LYS A 158 -60.96 -15.47 -10.45
CA LYS A 158 -60.34 -14.26 -11.02
C LYS A 158 -59.25 -14.66 -12.02
N GLU A 159 -59.12 -13.90 -13.10
CA GLU A 159 -58.08 -14.13 -14.10
C GLU A 159 -56.67 -13.98 -13.52
N ALA A 160 -55.76 -14.83 -13.99
CA ALA A 160 -54.34 -14.78 -13.68
C ALA A 160 -53.68 -13.56 -14.34
N GLN A 161 -52.71 -12.95 -13.65
CA GLN A 161 -51.94 -11.80 -14.15
C GLN A 161 -50.55 -12.25 -14.63
N THR A 162 -49.88 -11.48 -15.47
CA THR A 162 -48.48 -11.77 -15.83
C THR A 162 -47.58 -11.57 -14.60
N VAL A 163 -46.63 -12.49 -14.40
CA VAL A 163 -45.66 -12.44 -13.29
C VAL A 163 -44.27 -12.34 -13.88
N ASP A 164 -43.61 -11.21 -13.63
CA ASP A 164 -42.25 -10.91 -14.10
C ASP A 164 -41.30 -10.61 -12.91
N GLY A 165 -41.63 -11.14 -11.72
CA GLY A 165 -40.85 -10.90 -10.50
C GLY A 165 -40.90 -9.47 -9.94
N GLY A 166 -41.20 -8.43 -10.73
CA GLY A 166 -41.37 -7.05 -10.28
C GLY A 166 -40.10 -6.38 -9.72
N GLN A 167 -40.23 -5.11 -9.27
CA GLN A 167 -39.11 -4.33 -8.70
C GLN A 167 -38.55 -4.94 -7.41
N GLU A 168 -37.30 -4.59 -7.06
CA GLU A 168 -36.64 -5.06 -5.84
C GLU A 168 -37.53 -4.85 -4.60
N GLY A 169 -37.76 -5.93 -3.84
CA GLY A 169 -38.48 -5.84 -2.57
C GLY A 169 -37.64 -5.14 -1.49
N ARG A 170 -38.30 -4.58 -0.47
CA ARG A 170 -37.65 -3.88 0.66
C ARG A 170 -36.50 -4.67 1.30
N PHE A 171 -36.65 -5.99 1.45
CA PHE A 171 -35.59 -6.84 2.01
C PHE A 171 -34.37 -6.94 1.08
N GLN A 172 -34.61 -7.05 -0.22
CA GLN A 172 -33.54 -7.11 -1.22
C GLN A 172 -32.79 -5.78 -1.29
N SER A 173 -33.48 -4.65 -1.30
CA SER A 173 -32.84 -3.34 -1.39
C SER A 173 -32.00 -3.01 -0.14
N VAL A 174 -32.48 -3.43 1.03
CA VAL A 174 -31.82 -3.23 2.33
C VAL A 174 -30.50 -4.01 2.42
N VAL A 175 -30.42 -5.21 1.83
CA VAL A 175 -29.18 -6.00 1.71
C VAL A 175 -28.29 -5.54 0.54
N LEU A 176 -28.88 -5.19 -0.61
CA LEU A 176 -28.10 -4.82 -1.80
C LEU A 176 -27.44 -3.46 -1.69
N ALA A 177 -28.05 -2.50 -1.01
CA ALA A 177 -27.46 -1.18 -0.80
C ALA A 177 -26.06 -1.26 -0.16
N PRO A 178 -25.88 -1.89 1.01
CA PRO A 178 -24.57 -2.01 1.66
C PRO A 178 -23.57 -2.88 0.87
N MET A 179 -24.05 -3.88 0.12
CA MET A 179 -23.18 -4.65 -0.80
C MET A 179 -22.67 -3.78 -1.96
N ARG A 180 -23.52 -2.93 -2.54
CA ARG A 180 -23.12 -1.97 -3.58
C ARG A 180 -22.18 -0.90 -3.01
N THR A 181 -22.39 -0.46 -1.76
CA THR A 181 -21.43 0.42 -1.07
C THR A 181 -20.08 -0.27 -0.88
N THR A 182 -20.08 -1.52 -0.41
CA THR A 182 -18.88 -2.35 -0.27
C THR A 182 -18.11 -2.44 -1.60
N GLN A 183 -18.79 -2.72 -2.71
CA GLN A 183 -18.18 -2.77 -4.03
C GLN A 183 -17.50 -1.45 -4.43
N LYS A 184 -18.13 -0.32 -4.16
CA LYS A 184 -17.56 1.01 -4.45
C LYS A 184 -16.33 1.28 -3.61
N LEU A 185 -16.38 0.97 -2.31
CA LEU A 185 -15.25 1.13 -1.39
C LEU A 185 -14.05 0.29 -1.84
N LEU A 186 -14.27 -0.99 -2.14
CA LEU A 186 -13.23 -1.88 -2.67
C LEU A 186 -12.65 -1.38 -4.00
N SER A 187 -13.49 -0.82 -4.89
CA SER A 187 -13.00 -0.25 -6.16
C SER A 187 -12.13 0.99 -5.93
N GLY A 188 -12.52 1.87 -5.00
CA GLY A 188 -11.71 3.01 -4.59
C GLY A 188 -10.38 2.58 -3.99
N MET A 189 -10.39 1.50 -3.21
CA MET A 189 -9.20 0.90 -2.61
C MET A 189 -8.25 0.35 -3.66
N ASN A 190 -8.77 -0.40 -4.64
CA ASN A 190 -7.97 -0.92 -5.74
C ASN A 190 -7.24 0.20 -6.50
N ASN A 191 -7.91 1.33 -6.73
CA ASN A 191 -7.28 2.49 -7.35
C ASN A 191 -6.18 3.11 -6.47
N ALA A 192 -6.39 3.17 -5.15
CA ALA A 192 -5.38 3.63 -4.21
C ALA A 192 -4.17 2.67 -4.17
N THR A 193 -4.40 1.35 -4.21
CA THR A 193 -3.33 0.35 -4.28
C THR A 193 -2.53 0.49 -5.57
N LEU A 194 -3.18 0.64 -6.72
CA LEU A 194 -2.51 0.87 -8.00
C LEU A 194 -1.68 2.17 -8.00
N ALA A 195 -2.22 3.24 -7.40
CA ALA A 195 -1.48 4.50 -7.26
C ALA A 195 -0.27 4.36 -6.33
N ALA A 196 -0.39 3.57 -5.24
CA ALA A 196 0.71 3.27 -4.34
C ALA A 196 1.81 2.43 -5.03
N ILE A 197 1.43 1.45 -5.87
CA ILE A 197 2.37 0.67 -6.68
C ILE A 197 3.15 1.61 -7.63
N GLY A 198 2.46 2.47 -8.37
CA GLY A 198 3.13 3.44 -9.25
C GLY A 198 4.05 4.42 -8.49
N GLY A 199 3.65 4.83 -7.28
CA GLY A 199 4.50 5.64 -6.40
C GLY A 199 5.76 4.90 -5.95
N MET A 200 5.66 3.59 -5.67
CA MET A 200 6.80 2.75 -5.33
C MET A 200 7.77 2.56 -6.51
N GLU A 201 7.26 2.39 -7.72
CA GLU A 201 8.11 2.34 -8.92
C GLU A 201 8.89 3.65 -9.12
N SER A 202 8.25 4.79 -8.86
CA SER A 202 8.92 6.10 -8.87
C SER A 202 9.99 6.21 -7.77
N LEU A 203 9.70 5.70 -6.57
CA LEU A 203 10.63 5.67 -5.44
C LEU A 203 11.88 4.83 -5.77
N GLU A 204 11.69 3.66 -6.39
CA GLU A 204 12.77 2.76 -6.80
C GLU A 204 13.66 3.42 -7.86
N LEU A 205 13.06 3.97 -8.92
CA LEU A 205 13.80 4.69 -9.98
C LEU A 205 14.57 5.89 -9.43
N SER A 206 13.95 6.67 -8.55
CA SER A 206 14.61 7.84 -7.95
C SER A 206 15.73 7.43 -6.98
N ALA A 207 15.60 6.29 -6.29
CA ALA A 207 16.65 5.73 -5.46
C ALA A 207 17.84 5.23 -6.26
N GLU A 208 17.59 4.56 -7.38
CA GLU A 208 18.63 4.09 -8.27
C GLU A 208 19.40 5.25 -8.91
N ALA A 209 18.70 6.22 -9.50
CA ALA A 209 19.34 7.42 -10.06
C ALA A 209 20.18 8.20 -9.02
N ALA A 210 19.69 8.29 -7.77
CA ALA A 210 20.44 8.92 -6.69
C ALA A 210 21.74 8.17 -6.34
N ARG A 211 21.73 6.83 -6.40
CA ARG A 211 22.93 6.00 -6.18
C ARG A 211 23.93 6.11 -7.33
N GLU A 212 23.46 6.10 -8.57
CA GLU A 212 24.30 6.25 -9.76
C GLU A 212 25.01 7.61 -9.76
N ALA A 213 24.26 8.71 -9.61
CA ALA A 213 24.83 10.05 -9.55
C ALA A 213 25.85 10.21 -8.40
N ARG A 214 25.65 9.52 -7.27
CA ARG A 214 26.62 9.50 -6.16
C ARG A 214 27.89 8.74 -6.55
N THR A 215 27.76 7.63 -7.26
CA THR A 215 28.88 6.79 -7.71
C THR A 215 29.72 7.53 -8.74
N GLU A 216 29.10 8.20 -9.70
CA GLU A 216 29.77 9.06 -10.69
C GLU A 216 30.54 10.21 -10.03
N ARG A 217 29.89 10.96 -9.13
CA ARG A 217 30.56 12.05 -8.38
C ARG A 217 31.74 11.56 -7.54
N GLN A 218 31.67 10.34 -7.00
CA GLN A 218 32.81 9.75 -6.28
C GLN A 218 33.91 9.29 -7.24
N ALA A 219 33.54 8.77 -8.42
CA ALA A 219 34.47 8.35 -9.46
C ALA A 219 35.20 9.54 -10.09
N GLU A 220 34.59 10.72 -10.19
CA GLU A 220 35.22 11.97 -10.68
C GLU A 220 36.12 12.65 -9.65
N LYS A 221 35.76 12.57 -8.36
CA LYS A 221 36.58 13.14 -7.27
C LYS A 221 37.86 12.34 -7.02
N LYS A 222 37.84 11.01 -7.19
CA LYS A 222 39.03 10.14 -7.04
C LYS A 222 40.22 10.48 -7.95
N PRO A 223 40.08 10.68 -9.27
CA PRO A 223 41.18 11.10 -10.15
C PRO A 223 41.62 12.53 -9.85
N SER A 224 40.70 13.45 -9.53
CA SER A 224 41.03 14.83 -9.18
C SER A 224 41.88 14.94 -7.91
N ILE A 225 41.57 14.17 -6.85
CA ILE A 225 42.39 14.14 -5.62
C ILE A 225 43.75 13.49 -5.89
N ARG A 226 43.81 12.43 -6.72
CA ARG A 226 45.09 11.82 -7.10
C ARG A 226 45.97 12.76 -7.91
N GLN A 227 45.39 13.52 -8.84
CA GLN A 227 46.10 14.53 -9.62
C GLN A 227 46.59 15.68 -8.73
N ALA A 228 45.73 16.24 -7.88
CA ALA A 228 46.11 17.29 -6.94
C ALA A 228 47.19 16.84 -5.95
N LEU A 229 47.14 15.58 -5.49
CA LEU A 229 48.17 15.01 -4.61
C LEU A 229 49.50 14.77 -5.35
N ALA A 230 49.45 14.38 -6.63
CA ALA A 230 50.64 14.22 -7.47
C ALA A 230 51.31 15.56 -7.75
N GLU A 231 50.53 16.61 -8.07
CA GLU A 231 51.05 17.99 -8.22
C GLU A 231 51.66 18.49 -6.91
N LYS A 232 50.98 18.32 -5.77
CA LYS A 232 51.54 18.73 -4.46
C LYS A 232 52.82 17.99 -4.10
N ARG A 233 52.97 16.72 -4.48
CA ARG A 233 54.22 15.96 -4.30
C ARG A 233 55.33 16.44 -5.22
N ALA A 234 55.01 16.79 -6.46
CA ALA A 234 55.97 17.38 -7.40
C ALA A 234 56.43 18.77 -6.94
N GLU A 235 55.52 19.61 -6.44
CA GLU A 235 55.84 20.91 -5.83
C GLU A 235 56.72 20.76 -4.59
N ALA A 236 56.43 19.79 -3.72
CA ALA A 236 57.25 19.52 -2.53
C ALA A 236 58.64 18.95 -2.87
N ALA A 237 58.77 18.18 -3.95
CA ALA A 237 60.05 17.67 -4.44
C ALA A 237 60.88 18.73 -5.18
N ALA A 238 60.25 19.80 -5.66
CA ALA A 238 60.91 20.93 -6.32
C ALA A 238 61.32 22.05 -5.34
N GLN A 239 60.92 21.99 -4.06
CA GLN A 239 61.39 22.93 -3.04
C GLN A 239 62.80 22.53 -2.57
N PRO A 240 63.77 23.46 -2.51
CA PRO A 240 65.11 23.15 -2.01
C PRO A 240 65.05 22.79 -0.52
N ALA A 241 65.83 21.79 -0.10
CA ALA A 241 65.90 21.35 1.29
C ALA A 241 66.26 22.52 2.23
N PRO A 242 65.65 22.62 3.43
CA PRO A 242 66.12 23.57 4.43
C PRO A 242 67.57 23.21 4.78
N ALA A 243 68.46 24.19 4.63
CA ALA A 243 69.88 24.03 4.95
C ALA A 243 70.03 23.53 6.39
N GLN A 244 70.63 22.35 6.54
CA GLN A 244 71.08 21.85 7.83
C GLN A 244 72.24 22.72 8.29
N ASP A 245 71.96 23.66 9.18
CA ASP A 245 72.99 24.42 9.89
C ASP A 245 73.61 23.49 10.95
N LYS A 246 74.74 22.87 10.60
CA LYS A 246 75.49 21.99 11.50
C LYS A 246 76.46 22.80 12.37
N GLU A 247 76.15 22.81 13.67
CA GLU A 247 77.04 22.69 14.83
C GLU A 247 78.23 23.67 15.02
N HIS A 248 78.08 24.52 16.04
CA HIS A 248 78.91 24.62 17.25
C HIS A 248 80.41 24.25 17.17
N LYS A 249 81.30 25.24 17.40
CA LYS A 249 82.08 25.41 18.67
C LYS A 249 83.10 26.56 18.55
N ALA A 250 83.03 27.52 19.47
CA ALA A 250 84.20 28.25 19.95
C ALA A 250 84.24 28.06 21.48
N PRO A 251 85.37 27.67 22.07
CA PRO A 251 85.51 27.58 23.52
C PRO A 251 85.97 28.94 24.05
N GLU A 252 85.34 29.44 25.11
CA GLU A 252 85.94 30.52 25.88
C GLU A 252 86.03 30.09 27.34
N ALA A 253 87.28 30.00 27.79
CA ALA A 253 87.68 29.84 29.17
C ALA A 253 88.15 31.19 29.70
N ALA A 254 87.76 31.49 30.94
CA ALA A 254 88.41 32.35 31.92
C ALA A 254 88.57 33.85 31.60
N LEU A 255 87.84 34.71 32.31
CA LEU A 255 88.24 35.31 33.60
C LEU A 255 87.08 36.12 34.21
#